data_AF-A0A957NAG8-F1
#
_entry.id   AF-A0A957NAG8-F1
#
_cell.length_a   1.000
_cell.length_b   1.000
_cell.length_c   1.000
_cell.angle_alpha   90.00
_cell.angle_beta   90.00
_cell.angle_gamma   90.00
#
_symmetry.space_group_name_H-M   'P 1'
#
loop_
_entity.id
_entity.type
_entity.pdbx_description
1 polymer ?
#
loop_
_entity_poly.entity_id
_entity_poly.type
_entity_poly.pdbx_seq_one_letter_code
_entity_poly.pdbx_strand_id
1 'polypeptide(L)'
;MRKTTYIQAINEALRDEMRRDESVFMIGEDIGHYGGLFRVTRKLMDEFGPNRVIDTPISEQGFMGMAVGAAMVGLRPVVELMYMDFFMVCADQIFNQGAKMHYMTGGLVNVPL
;
A
#
# COMPACT_ATOMS: atom_id res chain seq x y z
N MET A 1 6.82 -23.62 15.92
CA MET A 1 6.16 -22.60 15.06
C MET A 1 4.70 -22.48 15.47
N ARG A 2 4.17 -21.25 15.61
CA ARG A 2 2.75 -21.02 15.88
C ARG A 2 1.93 -21.26 14.59
N LYS A 3 0.79 -21.92 14.70
CA LYS A 3 -0.15 -22.09 13.58
C LYS A 3 -0.95 -20.80 13.38
N THR A 4 -1.00 -20.29 12.15
CA THR A 4 -1.68 -19.03 11.79
C THR A 4 -2.34 -19.18 10.41
N THR A 5 -3.31 -18.33 10.09
CA THR A 5 -3.88 -18.24 8.73
C THR A 5 -3.06 -17.27 7.87
N TYR A 6 -3.20 -17.34 6.54
CA TYR A 6 -2.55 -16.37 5.64
C TYR A 6 -2.96 -14.94 5.96
N ILE A 7 -4.26 -14.70 6.20
CA ILE A 7 -4.79 -13.38 6.56
C ILE A 7 -4.12 -12.84 7.83
N GLN A 8 -3.97 -13.69 8.85
CA GLN A 8 -3.31 -13.30 10.11
C GLN A 8 -1.82 -13.05 9.92
N ALA A 9 -1.12 -13.88 9.14
CA ALA A 9 0.30 -13.71 8.87
C ALA A 9 0.59 -12.40 8.11
N ILE A 10 -0.24 -12.06 7.11
CA ILE A 10 -0.11 -10.80 6.37
C ILE A 10 -0.40 -9.60 7.29
N ASN A 11 -1.48 -9.67 8.10
CA ASN A 11 -1.79 -8.61 9.07
C ASN A 11 -0.65 -8.36 10.06
N GLU A 12 -0.04 -9.42 10.58
CA GLU A 12 1.08 -9.33 11.52
C GLU A 12 2.33 -8.75 10.86
N ALA A 13 2.67 -9.17 9.64
CA ALA A 13 3.80 -8.60 8.90
C ALA A 13 3.61 -7.10 8.63
N LEU A 14 2.41 -6.69 8.20
CA LEU A 14 2.07 -5.28 8.00
C LEU A 14 2.18 -4.48 9.30
N ARG A 15 1.59 -5.00 10.39
CA ARG A 15 1.63 -4.35 11.70
C ARG A 15 3.07 -4.19 12.21
N ASP A 16 3.90 -5.21 12.07
CA ASP A 16 5.28 -5.20 12.54
C ASP A 16 6.13 -4.19 11.76
N GLU A 17 6.01 -4.13 10.43
CA GLU A 17 6.72 -3.13 9.63
C GLU A 17 6.20 -1.70 9.86
N MET A 18 4.89 -1.51 10.04
CA MET A 18 4.32 -0.19 10.35
C MET A 18 4.75 0.33 11.73
N ARG A 19 5.01 -0.56 12.71
CA ARG A 19 5.63 -0.19 14.00
C ARG A 19 7.10 0.13 13.86
N ARG A 20 7.80 -0.61 13.01
CA ARG A 20 9.24 -0.48 12.80
C ARG A 20 9.62 0.79 12.05
N ASP A 21 8.80 1.20 11.09
CA ASP A 21 9.10 2.29 10.17
C ASP A 21 7.89 3.22 10.01
N GLU A 22 8.03 4.45 10.49
CA GLU A 22 6.98 5.48 10.42
C GLU A 22 6.65 5.92 8.99
N SER A 23 7.55 5.66 8.03
CA SER A 23 7.34 5.96 6.62
C SER A 23 6.44 4.93 5.92
N VAL A 24 6.20 3.76 6.53
CA VAL A 24 5.34 2.71 5.98
C VAL A 24 3.88 3.03 6.23
N PHE A 25 3.07 3.17 5.20
CA PHE A 25 1.63 3.40 5.38
C PHE A 25 0.84 2.56 4.38
N MET A 26 -0.42 2.33 4.69
CA MET A 26 -1.32 1.60 3.80
C MET A 26 -2.27 2.54 3.08
N ILE A 27 -2.57 2.22 1.82
CA ILE A 27 -3.53 2.96 1.00
C ILE A 27 -4.30 1.99 0.10
N GLY A 28 -5.63 2.15 0.04
CA GLY A 28 -6.49 1.29 -0.78
C GLY A 28 -7.97 1.41 -0.44
N GLU A 29 -8.77 0.58 -1.08
CA GLU A 29 -10.22 0.58 -0.95
C GLU A 29 -10.68 -0.26 0.25
N ASP A 30 -11.53 0.31 1.11
CA ASP A 30 -12.11 -0.35 2.29
C ASP A 30 -11.09 -0.94 3.29
N ILE A 31 -9.83 -0.52 3.26
CA ILE A 31 -8.77 -1.06 4.13
C ILE A 31 -8.76 -0.47 5.54
N GLY A 32 -9.41 0.68 5.75
CA GLY A 32 -9.44 1.43 7.00
C GLY A 32 -10.48 0.87 7.96
N HIS A 33 -11.63 1.54 8.06
CA HIS A 33 -12.66 1.17 9.05
C HIS A 33 -13.26 -0.22 8.80
N TYR A 34 -13.39 -0.63 7.54
CA TYR A 34 -13.88 -1.96 7.20
C TYR A 34 -12.78 -3.04 7.42
N GLY A 35 -11.50 -2.67 7.40
CA GLY A 35 -10.37 -3.57 7.65
C GLY A 35 -10.08 -4.52 6.50
N GLY A 36 -10.41 -4.11 5.27
CA GLY A 36 -10.18 -4.84 4.02
C GLY A 36 -11.25 -5.88 3.74
N LEU A 37 -11.49 -6.17 2.46
CA LEU A 37 -12.50 -7.13 2.02
C LEU A 37 -12.29 -8.52 2.64
N PHE A 38 -11.04 -8.98 2.63
CA PHE A 38 -10.61 -10.26 3.22
C PHE A 38 -10.20 -10.14 4.69
N ARG A 39 -10.44 -8.98 5.31
CA ARG A 39 -10.14 -8.71 6.72
C ARG A 39 -8.65 -8.75 7.08
N VAL A 40 -7.79 -8.50 6.10
CA VAL A 40 -6.32 -8.48 6.22
C VAL A 40 -5.84 -7.27 7.01
N THR A 41 -6.49 -6.11 6.91
CA THR A 41 -6.05 -4.86 7.58
C THR A 41 -6.85 -4.54 8.84
N ARG A 42 -7.62 -5.49 9.37
CA ARG A 42 -8.39 -5.32 10.61
C ARG A 42 -7.52 -4.75 11.73
N LYS A 43 -8.07 -3.75 12.42
CA LYS A 43 -7.49 -3.04 13.57
C LYS A 43 -6.19 -2.27 13.27
N LEU A 44 -5.71 -2.22 12.03
CA LEU A 44 -4.54 -1.39 11.71
C LEU A 44 -4.89 0.10 11.77
N MET A 45 -6.07 0.49 11.27
CA MET A 45 -6.58 1.86 11.40
C MET A 45 -6.73 2.30 12.86
N ASP A 46 -7.26 1.42 13.73
CA ASP A 46 -7.41 1.70 15.16
C ASP A 46 -6.06 1.93 15.86
N GLU A 47 -5.01 1.26 15.37
CA GLU A 47 -3.66 1.30 15.96
C GLU A 47 -2.83 2.47 15.43
N PHE A 48 -2.82 2.71 14.12
CA PHE A 48 -1.92 3.68 13.47
C PHE A 48 -2.61 4.98 13.04
N GLY A 49 -3.94 5.00 13.04
CA GLY A 49 -4.76 6.17 12.69
C GLY A 49 -4.90 6.44 11.18
N PRO A 50 -5.75 7.41 10.83
CA PRO A 50 -6.17 7.68 9.45
C PRO A 50 -5.09 8.26 8.54
N ASN A 51 -3.96 8.69 9.11
CA ASN A 51 -2.81 9.16 8.33
C ASN A 51 -1.88 8.02 7.91
N ARG A 52 -2.05 6.81 8.45
CA ARG A 52 -1.19 5.64 8.21
C ARG A 52 -1.94 4.45 7.61
N VAL A 53 -3.27 4.45 7.68
CA VAL A 53 -4.15 3.54 6.93
C VAL A 53 -5.20 4.40 6.24
N ILE A 54 -5.12 4.54 4.92
CA ILE A 54 -5.88 5.52 4.16
C ILE A 54 -6.90 4.79 3.27
N ASP A 55 -8.18 5.01 3.56
CA ASP A 55 -9.29 4.60 2.68
C ASP A 55 -9.34 5.54 1.46
N THR A 56 -9.49 4.96 0.27
CA THR A 56 -9.51 5.70 -1.00
C THR A 56 -10.87 5.60 -1.70
N PRO A 57 -11.19 6.57 -2.59
CA PRO A 57 -12.21 6.34 -3.62
C PRO A 57 -11.85 5.14 -4.50
N ILE A 58 -12.86 4.57 -5.17
CA ILE A 58 -12.68 3.51 -6.16
C ILE A 58 -12.02 4.10 -7.42
N SER A 59 -10.69 4.11 -7.42
CA SER A 59 -9.86 4.66 -8.48
C SER A 59 -8.43 4.14 -8.35
N GLU A 60 -8.19 2.94 -8.89
CA GLU A 60 -6.91 2.23 -8.82
C GLU A 60 -5.78 3.08 -9.39
N GLN A 61 -6.03 3.74 -10.52
CA GLN A 61 -5.05 4.65 -11.11
C GLN A 61 -4.74 5.83 -10.19
N GLY A 62 -5.75 6.36 -9.49
CA GLY A 62 -5.59 7.50 -8.59
C GLY A 62 -4.72 7.15 -7.40
N PHE A 63 -5.09 6.14 -6.62
CA PHE A 63 -4.33 5.81 -5.41
C PHE A 63 -3.00 5.11 -5.67
N MET A 64 -2.86 4.37 -6.78
CA MET A 64 -1.56 3.86 -7.19
C MET A 64 -0.62 5.02 -7.57
N GLY A 65 -1.12 6.05 -8.25
CA GLY A 65 -0.32 7.24 -8.56
C GLY A 65 0.07 8.04 -7.32
N MET A 66 -0.85 8.16 -6.35
CA MET A 66 -0.52 8.75 -5.04
C MET A 66 0.58 7.96 -4.33
N ALA A 67 0.52 6.62 -4.35
CA ALA A 67 1.54 5.76 -3.77
C ALA A 67 2.89 5.94 -4.47
N VAL A 68 2.93 5.91 -5.81
CA VAL A 68 4.18 6.15 -6.56
C VAL A 68 4.78 7.51 -6.19
N GLY A 69 3.97 8.57 -6.17
CA GLY A 69 4.42 9.91 -5.76
C GLY A 69 4.92 9.96 -4.31
N ALA A 70 4.22 9.32 -3.38
CA ALA A 70 4.63 9.22 -1.97
C ALA A 70 5.96 8.49 -1.82
N ALA A 71 6.17 7.41 -2.58
CA ALA A 71 7.42 6.67 -2.58
C ALA A 71 8.59 7.51 -3.11
N MET A 72 8.36 8.31 -4.16
CA MET A 72 9.36 9.23 -4.71
C MET A 72 9.85 10.27 -3.71
N VAL A 73 9.02 10.65 -2.72
CA VAL A 73 9.38 11.63 -1.66
C VAL A 73 9.84 10.97 -0.36
N GLY A 74 10.10 9.66 -0.38
CA GLY A 74 10.73 8.94 0.73
C GLY A 74 9.77 8.21 1.67
N LEU A 75 8.48 8.12 1.36
CA LEU A 75 7.55 7.23 2.07
C LEU A 75 7.63 5.80 1.51
N ARG A 76 6.99 4.85 2.21
CA ARG A 76 6.98 3.42 1.86
C ARG A 76 5.54 2.89 1.81
N PRO A 77 4.75 3.30 0.81
CA PRO A 77 3.36 2.87 0.71
C PRO A 77 3.24 1.37 0.47
N VAL A 78 2.30 0.73 1.14
CA VAL A 78 1.80 -0.61 0.84
C VAL A 78 0.39 -0.47 0.28
N VAL A 79 0.24 -0.76 -1.01
CA VAL A 79 -1.02 -0.55 -1.75
C VAL A 79 -1.85 -1.83 -1.78
N GLU A 80 -3.13 -1.76 -1.41
CA GLU A 80 -4.08 -2.87 -1.56
C GLU A 80 -5.02 -2.60 -2.74
N LEU A 81 -5.02 -3.50 -3.72
CA LEU A 81 -6.08 -3.62 -4.72
C LEU A 81 -7.10 -4.64 -4.21
N MET A 82 -8.39 -4.31 -4.32
CA MET A 82 -9.47 -5.18 -3.81
C MET A 82 -9.43 -6.58 -4.45
N TYR A 83 -9.24 -6.63 -5.77
CA TYR A 83 -9.06 -7.84 -6.56
C TYR A 83 -7.98 -7.63 -7.62
N MET A 84 -7.29 -8.73 -7.97
CA MET A 84 -6.27 -8.72 -9.02
C MET A 84 -6.84 -8.32 -10.39
N ASP A 85 -8.12 -8.59 -10.63
CA ASP A 85 -8.85 -8.26 -11.86
C ASP A 85 -8.80 -6.76 -12.18
N PHE A 86 -8.68 -5.90 -11.16
CA PHE A 86 -8.60 -4.45 -11.32
C PHE A 86 -7.18 -3.92 -11.54
N PHE A 87 -6.16 -4.79 -11.51
CA PHE A 87 -4.76 -4.39 -11.72
C PHE A 87 -4.55 -3.59 -13.00
N MET A 88 -5.21 -3.99 -14.09
CA MET A 88 -5.03 -3.33 -15.39
C MET A 88 -5.53 -1.88 -15.41
N VAL A 89 -6.38 -1.47 -14.46
CA VAL A 89 -6.85 -0.08 -14.33
C VAL A 89 -5.71 0.85 -13.91
N CYS A 90 -4.75 0.37 -13.12
CA CYS A 90 -3.59 1.15 -12.66
C CYS A 90 -2.27 0.79 -13.36
N ALA A 91 -2.32 -0.01 -14.43
CA ALA A 91 -1.13 -0.52 -15.12
C ALA A 91 -0.17 0.59 -15.58
N ASP A 92 -0.67 1.77 -15.98
CA ASP A 92 0.19 2.89 -16.36
C ASP A 92 1.04 3.40 -15.17
N GLN A 93 0.44 3.53 -13.99
CA GLN A 93 1.16 3.95 -12.77
C GLN A 93 2.21 2.93 -12.36
N ILE A 94 1.94 1.64 -12.53
CA ILE A 94 2.90 0.58 -12.18
C ILE A 94 4.02 0.51 -13.22
N PHE A 95 3.67 0.33 -14.50
CA PHE A 95 4.65 0.01 -15.55
C PHE A 95 5.37 1.23 -16.10
N ASN A 96 4.70 2.36 -16.24
CA ASN A 96 5.30 3.55 -16.85
C ASN A 96 5.84 4.53 -15.81
N GLN A 97 5.17 4.66 -14.66
CA GLN A 97 5.66 5.52 -13.59
C GLN A 97 6.58 4.74 -12.64
N GLY A 98 6.02 3.93 -11.73
CA GLY A 98 6.76 3.30 -10.63
C GLY A 98 7.99 2.49 -11.08
N ALA A 99 7.82 1.61 -12.08
CA ALA A 99 8.91 0.74 -12.55
C ALA A 99 10.07 1.48 -13.24
N LYS A 100 9.81 2.65 -13.84
CA LYS A 100 10.79 3.34 -14.70
C LYS A 100 11.39 4.59 -14.07
N MET A 101 10.74 5.18 -13.07
CA MET A 101 11.17 6.46 -12.48
C MET A 101 12.63 6.46 -12.02
N HIS A 102 13.10 5.37 -11.39
CA HIS A 102 14.51 5.28 -10.98
C HIS A 102 15.48 5.39 -12.16
N TYR A 103 15.20 4.65 -13.24
CA TYR A 103 16.02 4.68 -14.44
C TYR A 103 15.91 6.02 -15.18
N MET A 104 14.71 6.54 -15.38
CA MET A 104 14.47 7.79 -16.13
C MET A 104 15.07 9.02 -15.45
N THR A 105 15.19 8.98 -14.11
CA THR A 105 15.83 10.06 -13.34
C THR A 105 17.33 9.87 -13.16
N GLY A 106 17.94 8.87 -13.82
CA GLY A 106 19.37 8.59 -13.67
C GLY A 106 19.76 8.15 -12.25
N GLY A 107 18.85 7.53 -11.51
CA GLY A 107 19.05 7.07 -10.15
C GLY A 107 18.78 8.11 -9.05
N LEU A 108 18.32 9.32 -9.41
CA LEU A 108 18.05 10.38 -8.44
C LEU A 108 16.83 10.10 -7.55
N VAL A 109 15.86 9.35 -8.06
CA VAL A 109 14.61 9.02 -7.35
C VAL A 109 14.50 7.51 -7.17
N ASN A 110 14.08 7.08 -5.99
CA ASN A 110 13.70 5.69 -5.72
C ASN A 110 12.19 5.59 -5.56
N VAL A 111 11.60 4.45 -5.92
CA VAL A 111 10.16 4.18 -5.75
C VAL A 111 9.99 2.89 -4.93
N PRO A 112 10.25 2.93 -3.60
CA PRO A 112 9.99 1.78 -2.72
C PRO A 112 8.48 1.60 -2.50
N LEU A 113 7.88 0.68 -3.25
CA LEU A 113 6.47 0.29 -3.22
C LEU A 113 6.33 -1.22 -2.96
#